data_AF-A0A377N6X7-F1
#
_entry.id   AF-A0A377N6X7-F1
#
_cell.length_a   1.000
_cell.length_b   1.000
_cell.length_c   1.000
_cell.angle_alpha   90.00
_cell.angle_beta   90.00
_cell.angle_gamma   90.00
#
_symmetry.space_group_name_H-M   'P 1'
#
loop_
_entity.id
_entity.type
_entity.pdbx_description
1 polymer ?
#
loop_
_entity_poly.entity_id
_entity_poly.type
_entity_poly.pdbx_seq_one_letter_code
_entity_poly.pdbx_strand_id
1 'polypeptide(L)'
;MRARNLPVKTVFTVHNLAFQGLFESHHLQQLQIPQEFFQMHGLEFYGQISYLKAGLYYSDHVTTVSPTYAKEITRPEFGYGMESLLLELEREGRLTGILNGVDDAIWQPRNDVLLSARYDADDLRSKAINKAYLQRAMGLDVDDSRLVFAVVSRLTSQKGLDLVLEALPDLLERGGQLALLGAGDAVLQQAFLAAAADNPGQVGVQLGYHEAFSHRIIGGADVIMVPSRFEPCGLTQLYGLKYGTLPLVRRTGGLADTVVDCALENLADGTASGFVFEEANGKSLGNAIRRAFVLWSRPKHWRHVQHHAMGIDFGWQVAAQAYLSLYQRLLS
;
A
#
# COMPACT_ATOMS: atom_id res chain seq x y z
N MET A 1 11.03 19.20 22.43
CA MET A 1 10.53 20.58 22.62
C MET A 1 9.51 20.63 23.75
N ARG A 2 8.45 19.80 23.67
CA ARG A 2 7.44 19.63 24.72
C ARG A 2 8.01 19.34 26.12
N ALA A 3 8.94 18.39 26.25
CA ALA A 3 9.61 18.09 27.53
C ALA A 3 10.38 19.26 28.16
N ARG A 4 10.78 20.25 27.36
CA ARG A 4 11.48 21.47 27.82
C ARG A 4 10.57 22.69 27.84
N ASN A 5 9.26 22.50 27.66
CA ASN A 5 8.23 23.55 27.62
C ASN A 5 8.57 24.72 26.69
N LEU A 6 9.14 24.42 25.51
CA LEU A 6 9.45 25.44 24.51
C LEU A 6 8.18 25.88 23.76
N PRO A 7 8.09 27.14 23.28
CA PRO A 7 6.89 27.69 22.64
C PRO A 7 6.65 27.17 21.20
N VAL A 8 7.19 26.01 20.85
CA VAL A 8 7.09 25.39 19.52
C VAL A 8 6.40 24.05 19.64
N LYS A 9 5.39 23.82 18.79
CA LYS A 9 4.63 22.57 18.73
C LYS A 9 5.30 21.56 17.81
N THR A 10 5.22 20.28 18.15
CA THR A 10 5.82 19.19 17.37
C THR A 10 4.82 18.11 17.02
N VAL A 11 4.79 17.73 15.74
CA VAL A 11 4.05 16.56 15.24
C VAL A 11 5.04 15.48 14.84
N PHE A 12 4.80 14.24 15.25
CA PHE A 12 5.61 13.07 14.85
C PHE A 12 4.76 12.10 14.03
N THR A 13 5.18 11.83 12.79
CA THR A 13 4.46 10.95 11.88
C THR A 13 5.09 9.57 11.85
N VAL A 14 4.34 8.54 12.23
CA VAL A 14 4.74 7.14 12.11
C VAL A 14 4.40 6.65 10.71
N HIS A 15 5.42 6.42 9.88
CA HIS A 15 5.25 5.80 8.56
C HIS A 15 5.28 4.26 8.62
N ASN A 16 6.01 3.70 9.59
CA ASN A 16 6.09 2.25 9.81
C ASN A 16 6.53 1.95 11.24
N LEU A 17 5.62 1.39 12.05
CA LEU A 17 5.87 1.13 13.46
C LEU A 17 6.87 -0.01 13.72
N ALA A 18 7.11 -0.87 12.74
CA ALA A 18 8.03 -2.01 12.88
C ALA A 18 9.51 -1.59 13.04
N PHE A 19 9.86 -0.36 12.66
CA PHE A 19 11.22 0.18 12.79
C PHE A 19 11.32 1.08 14.02
N GLN A 20 11.59 0.46 15.18
CA GLN A 20 11.50 1.13 16.48
C GLN A 20 12.76 1.93 16.88
N GLY A 21 13.87 1.75 16.14
CA GLY A 21 15.15 2.41 16.41
C GLY A 21 15.66 2.09 17.82
N LEU A 22 15.89 0.81 18.09
CA LEU A 22 16.34 0.31 19.39
C LEU A 22 17.86 0.40 19.52
N PHE A 23 18.33 0.97 20.63
CA PHE A 23 19.75 1.11 20.95
C PHE A 23 20.01 0.81 22.42
N GLU A 24 21.21 0.34 22.73
CA GLU A 24 21.61 0.11 24.12
C GLU A 24 21.63 1.40 24.96
N SER A 25 21.24 1.29 26.23
CA SER A 25 21.08 2.44 27.15
C SER A 25 22.36 3.25 27.36
N HIS A 26 23.54 2.64 27.22
CA HIS A 26 24.83 3.32 27.37
C HIS A 26 25.06 4.42 26.32
N HIS A 27 24.30 4.44 25.21
CA HIS A 27 24.38 5.49 24.20
C HIS A 27 23.76 6.84 24.65
N LEU A 28 23.01 6.90 25.76
CA LEU A 28 22.40 8.15 26.26
C LEU A 28 23.39 9.31 26.37
N GLN A 29 24.57 9.05 26.94
CA GLN A 29 25.60 10.07 27.12
C GLN A 29 26.14 10.59 25.79
N GLN A 30 26.32 9.69 24.80
CA GLN A 30 26.78 10.04 23.46
C GLN A 30 25.75 10.91 22.72
N LEU A 31 24.46 10.66 22.97
CA LEU A 31 23.35 11.44 22.42
C LEU A 31 23.08 12.74 23.18
N GLN A 32 23.80 12.99 24.28
CA GLN A 32 23.62 14.16 25.15
C GLN A 32 22.17 14.29 25.68
N ILE A 33 21.53 13.15 25.94
CA ILE A 33 20.17 13.10 26.50
C ILE A 33 20.28 12.99 28.03
N PRO A 34 19.60 13.85 28.81
CA PRO A 34 19.57 13.73 30.27
C PRO A 34 19.06 12.36 30.73
N GLN A 35 19.68 11.82 31.78
CA GLN A 35 19.35 10.50 32.34
C GLN A 35 17.87 10.38 32.72
N GLU A 36 17.24 11.47 33.16
CA GLU A 36 15.82 11.53 33.54
C GLU A 36 14.84 11.20 32.38
N PHE A 37 15.30 11.20 31.13
CA PHE A 37 14.45 10.83 29.98
C PHE A 37 14.42 9.30 29.78
N PHE A 38 15.39 8.58 30.34
CA PHE A 38 15.47 7.13 30.28
C PHE A 38 14.62 6.48 31.39
N GLN A 39 13.31 6.53 31.19
CA GLN A 39 12.32 5.93 32.08
C GLN A 39 11.09 5.48 31.26
N MET A 40 10.24 4.65 31.87
CA MET A 40 9.03 4.12 31.24
C MET A 40 8.14 5.25 30.66
N HIS A 41 7.98 6.35 31.40
CA HIS A 41 7.34 7.58 30.96
C HIS A 41 8.34 8.48 30.23
N GLY A 42 8.89 7.96 29.13
CA GLY A 42 10.00 8.56 28.40
C GLY A 42 10.43 7.68 27.22
N LEU A 43 11.71 7.71 26.89
CA LEU A 43 12.26 7.03 25.71
C LEU A 43 12.68 5.57 25.94
N GLU A 44 12.68 5.09 27.20
CA GLU A 44 13.09 3.73 27.54
C GLU A 44 12.06 2.73 27.02
N PHE A 45 12.50 1.62 26.42
CA PHE A 45 11.63 0.57 25.92
C PHE A 45 12.32 -0.79 26.11
N TYR A 46 11.82 -1.60 27.05
CA TYR A 46 12.37 -2.91 27.41
C TYR A 46 13.88 -2.90 27.74
N GLY A 47 14.33 -1.89 28.48
CA GLY A 47 15.73 -1.68 28.88
C GLY A 47 16.61 -1.01 27.82
N GLN A 48 16.06 -0.69 26.66
CA GLN A 48 16.77 -0.03 25.56
C GLN A 48 16.25 1.39 25.32
N ILE A 49 16.99 2.19 24.57
CA ILE A 49 16.53 3.46 24.03
C ILE A 49 15.69 3.15 22.79
N SER A 50 14.47 3.68 22.70
CA SER A 50 13.70 3.67 21.46
C SER A 50 13.49 5.08 20.92
N TYR A 51 14.02 5.34 19.73
CA TYR A 51 13.83 6.62 19.04
C TYR A 51 12.36 6.83 18.66
N LEU A 52 11.70 5.75 18.25
CA LEU A 52 10.29 5.81 17.91
C LEU A 52 9.44 6.09 19.15
N LYS A 53 9.68 5.40 20.28
CA LYS A 53 8.98 5.69 21.54
C LYS A 53 9.21 7.12 22.01
N ALA A 54 10.44 7.63 21.90
CA ALA A 54 10.73 9.04 22.21
C ALA A 54 9.87 9.99 21.37
N GLY A 55 9.77 9.75 20.06
CA GLY A 55 8.92 10.53 19.15
C GLY A 55 7.44 10.48 19.53
N LEU A 56 6.92 9.30 19.86
CA LEU A 56 5.54 9.12 20.31
C LEU A 56 5.26 9.85 21.63
N TYR A 57 6.13 9.66 22.62
CA TYR A 57 5.91 10.16 23.98
C TYR A 57 6.05 11.68 24.07
N TYR A 58 7.08 12.25 23.42
CA TYR A 58 7.44 13.66 23.59
C TYR A 58 6.81 14.61 22.56
N SER A 59 6.04 14.14 21.59
CA SER A 59 5.39 15.03 20.61
C SER A 59 4.08 15.61 21.15
N ASP A 60 3.66 16.78 20.67
CA ASP A 60 2.35 17.35 21.01
C ASP A 60 1.23 16.54 20.36
N HIS A 61 1.45 16.10 19.12
CA HIS A 61 0.53 15.23 18.38
C HIS A 61 1.31 14.16 17.61
N VAL A 62 0.74 12.97 17.51
CA VAL A 62 1.23 11.89 16.67
C VAL A 62 0.31 11.73 15.48
N THR A 63 0.88 11.64 14.29
CA THR A 63 0.12 11.22 13.12
C THR A 63 0.62 9.89 12.59
N THR A 64 -0.21 9.21 11.82
CA THR A 64 0.23 8.09 10.99
C THR A 64 -0.44 8.17 9.63
N VAL A 65 -0.04 7.30 8.70
CA VAL A 65 -0.28 7.48 7.27
C VAL A 65 -1.61 6.91 6.77
N SER A 66 -2.52 6.50 7.66
CA SER A 66 -3.94 6.25 7.33
C SER A 66 -4.84 6.21 8.57
N PRO A 67 -6.15 6.56 8.44
CA PRO A 67 -7.13 6.48 9.53
C PRO A 67 -7.28 5.10 10.15
N THR A 68 -7.38 4.04 9.33
CA THR A 68 -7.50 2.67 9.85
C THR A 68 -6.21 2.26 10.55
N TYR A 69 -5.03 2.53 9.96
CA TYR A 69 -3.77 2.17 10.60
C TYR A 69 -3.57 2.86 11.96
N ALA A 70 -4.05 4.10 12.12
CA ALA A 70 -4.05 4.80 13.42
C ALA A 70 -4.81 4.03 14.51
N LYS A 71 -5.89 3.34 14.15
CA LYS A 71 -6.65 2.45 15.06
C LYS A 71 -5.99 1.08 15.20
N GLU A 72 -5.37 0.57 14.13
CA GLU A 72 -4.74 -0.75 14.18
C GLU A 72 -3.58 -0.78 15.18
N ILE A 73 -2.73 0.26 15.17
CA ILE A 73 -1.52 0.34 16.00
C ILE A 73 -1.80 0.52 17.51
N THR A 74 -3.04 0.78 17.91
CA THR A 74 -3.45 0.78 19.32
C THR A 74 -3.76 -0.63 19.84
N ARG A 75 -3.63 -1.65 18.99
CA ARG A 75 -3.85 -3.06 19.34
C ARG A 75 -2.54 -3.86 19.34
N PRO A 76 -2.38 -4.86 20.22
CA PRO A 76 -1.14 -5.63 20.34
C PRO A 76 -0.64 -6.26 19.04
N GLU A 77 -1.54 -6.64 18.14
CA GLU A 77 -1.19 -7.30 16.88
C GLU A 77 -0.40 -6.40 15.92
N PHE A 78 -0.52 -5.08 16.07
CA PHE A 78 0.13 -4.08 15.20
C PHE A 78 0.99 -3.06 15.98
N GLY A 79 0.85 -3.00 17.30
CA GLY A 79 1.51 -2.02 18.16
C GLY A 79 2.97 -2.33 18.50
N TYR A 80 3.42 -3.58 18.29
CA TYR A 80 4.79 -4.03 18.57
C TYR A 80 5.27 -3.68 19.99
N GLY A 81 4.39 -3.73 21.00
CA GLY A 81 4.67 -3.37 22.40
C GLY A 81 4.44 -1.89 22.74
N MET A 82 4.09 -1.06 21.76
CA MET A 82 3.78 0.37 21.94
C MET A 82 2.27 0.66 21.97
N GLU A 83 1.42 -0.36 21.81
CA GLU A 83 -0.03 -0.24 21.72
C GLU A 83 -0.64 0.53 22.90
N SER A 84 -0.15 0.31 24.13
CA SER A 84 -0.66 1.00 25.32
C SER A 84 -0.41 2.51 25.28
N LEU A 85 0.78 2.93 24.84
CA LEU A 85 1.12 4.35 24.66
C LEU A 85 0.30 4.96 23.53
N LEU A 86 0.11 4.23 22.43
CA LEU A 86 -0.67 4.70 21.29
C LEU A 86 -2.17 4.82 21.62
N LEU A 87 -2.70 3.89 22.40
CA LEU A 87 -4.08 3.93 22.92
C LEU A 87 -4.30 5.11 23.87
N GLU A 88 -3.30 5.43 24.71
CA GLU A 88 -3.33 6.64 25.54
C GLU A 88 -3.36 7.90 24.66
N LEU A 89 -2.47 8.00 23.66
CA LEU A 89 -2.47 9.12 22.70
C LEU A 89 -3.80 9.24 21.94
N GLU A 90 -4.42 8.13 21.55
CA GLU A 90 -5.75 8.12 20.92
C GLU A 90 -6.82 8.69 21.85
N ARG A 91 -6.88 8.23 23.11
CA ARG A 91 -7.86 8.68 24.11
C ARG A 91 -7.70 10.17 24.45
N GLU A 92 -6.48 10.68 24.40
CA GLU A 92 -6.18 12.10 24.59
C GLU A 92 -6.49 12.96 23.34
N GLY A 93 -6.91 12.35 22.23
CA GLY A 93 -7.11 13.03 20.96
C GLY A 93 -5.80 13.49 20.29
N ARG A 94 -4.68 12.87 20.65
CA ARG A 94 -3.31 13.18 20.19
C ARG A 94 -2.77 12.17 19.17
N LEU A 95 -3.61 11.27 18.65
CA LEU A 95 -3.29 10.37 17.55
C LEU A 95 -4.26 10.59 16.38
N THR A 96 -3.74 10.74 15.15
CA THR A 96 -4.60 10.89 13.96
C THR A 96 -3.98 10.23 12.74
N GLY A 97 -4.80 9.53 11.95
CA GLY A 97 -4.40 9.02 10.65
C GLY A 97 -4.68 10.02 9.53
N ILE A 98 -3.69 10.32 8.71
CA ILE A 98 -3.80 11.17 7.52
C ILE A 98 -3.25 10.39 6.33
N LEU A 99 -4.08 10.09 5.34
CA LEU A 99 -3.67 9.36 4.15
C LEU A 99 -2.60 10.13 3.37
N ASN A 100 -1.65 9.39 2.77
CA ASN A 100 -0.73 9.98 1.81
C ASN A 100 -1.44 10.37 0.51
N GLY A 101 -0.84 11.32 -0.20
CA GLY A 101 -1.24 11.64 -1.56
C GLY A 101 -0.41 10.92 -2.63
N VAL A 102 -0.82 11.10 -3.88
CA VAL A 102 -0.12 10.72 -5.10
C VAL A 102 0.38 11.99 -5.79
N ASP A 103 1.59 11.94 -6.36
CA ASP A 103 2.12 13.02 -7.19
C ASP A 103 1.57 12.92 -8.62
N ASP A 104 0.69 13.86 -8.97
CA ASP A 104 0.04 13.92 -10.28
C ASP A 104 0.96 14.30 -11.42
N ALA A 105 2.12 14.89 -11.14
CA ALA A 105 3.12 15.20 -12.17
C ALA A 105 3.82 13.94 -12.68
N ILE A 106 3.90 12.90 -11.83
CA ILE A 106 4.58 11.64 -12.13
C ILE A 106 3.56 10.56 -12.50
N TRP A 107 2.55 10.35 -11.65
CA TRP A 107 1.65 9.21 -11.76
C TRP A 107 0.35 9.58 -12.44
N GLN A 108 0.36 9.86 -13.74
CA GLN A 108 -0.86 10.28 -14.44
C GLN A 108 -0.91 9.74 -15.88
N PRO A 109 -1.79 8.77 -16.22
CA PRO A 109 -1.75 8.10 -17.52
C PRO A 109 -1.93 9.03 -18.73
N ARG A 110 -2.59 10.19 -18.55
CA ARG A 110 -2.75 11.19 -19.63
C ARG A 110 -1.44 11.90 -20.00
N ASN A 111 -0.49 11.98 -19.07
CA ASN A 111 0.75 12.75 -19.21
C ASN A 111 2.02 11.90 -19.02
N ASP A 112 1.87 10.65 -18.59
CA ASP A 112 3.00 9.76 -18.32
C ASP A 112 3.77 9.46 -19.61
N VAL A 113 5.04 9.84 -19.63
CA VAL A 113 5.97 9.65 -20.75
C VAL A 113 6.60 8.26 -20.79
N LEU A 114 6.41 7.48 -19.72
CA LEU A 114 6.97 6.13 -19.59
C LEU A 114 6.02 5.07 -20.18
N LEU A 115 4.76 5.43 -20.43
CA LEU A 115 3.77 4.60 -21.14
C LEU A 115 4.03 4.55 -22.64
N SER A 116 3.67 3.42 -23.25
CA SER A 116 3.73 3.28 -24.71
C SER A 116 2.62 4.07 -25.39
N ALA A 117 1.44 4.13 -24.79
CA ALA A 117 0.32 4.94 -25.21
C ALA A 117 -0.33 5.61 -24.00
N ARG A 118 -0.44 6.95 -24.03
CA ARG A 118 -1.15 7.72 -23.00
C ARG A 118 -2.66 7.54 -23.13
N TYR A 119 -3.36 7.66 -22.01
CA TYR A 119 -4.81 7.47 -21.93
C TYR A 119 -5.40 8.21 -20.72
N ASP A 120 -6.72 8.27 -20.64
CA ASP A 120 -7.46 8.78 -19.49
C ASP A 120 -8.71 7.93 -19.21
N ALA A 121 -9.54 8.37 -18.26
CA ALA A 121 -10.75 7.66 -17.85
C ALA A 121 -11.81 7.62 -18.97
N ASP A 122 -11.83 8.62 -19.85
CA ASP A 122 -12.76 8.72 -20.96
C ASP A 122 -12.35 7.75 -22.09
N ASP A 123 -11.05 7.60 -22.36
CA ASP A 123 -10.53 6.73 -23.41
C ASP A 123 -9.43 5.73 -22.97
N LEU A 124 -9.84 4.63 -22.31
CA LEU A 124 -8.94 3.52 -22.00
C LEU A 124 -8.63 2.58 -23.18
N ARG A 125 -9.05 2.86 -24.43
CA ARG A 125 -8.71 1.95 -25.56
C ARG A 125 -7.20 1.87 -25.75
N SER A 126 -6.50 2.97 -25.55
CA SER A 126 -5.04 3.06 -25.56
C SER A 126 -4.37 2.25 -24.46
N LYS A 127 -5.10 1.90 -23.37
CA LYS A 127 -4.57 1.01 -22.33
C LYS A 127 -4.30 -0.41 -22.85
N ALA A 128 -5.09 -0.91 -23.81
CA ALA A 128 -4.87 -2.21 -24.44
C ALA A 128 -3.52 -2.27 -25.20
N ILE A 129 -3.05 -1.14 -25.73
CA ILE A 129 -1.72 -1.04 -26.35
C ILE A 129 -0.63 -1.25 -25.30
N ASN A 130 -0.77 -0.64 -24.12
CA ASN A 130 0.16 -0.84 -23.01
C ASN A 130 0.14 -2.29 -22.51
N LYS A 131 -1.03 -2.91 -22.44
CA LYS A 131 -1.19 -4.33 -22.08
C LYS A 131 -0.43 -5.25 -23.03
N ALA A 132 -0.61 -5.07 -24.35
CA ALA A 132 0.12 -5.85 -25.35
C ALA A 132 1.64 -5.63 -25.26
N TYR A 133 2.09 -4.41 -24.97
CA TYR A 133 3.51 -4.13 -24.74
C TYR A 133 4.04 -4.82 -23.47
N LEU A 134 3.29 -4.74 -22.36
CA LEU A 134 3.62 -5.41 -21.11
C LEU A 134 3.74 -6.92 -21.31
N GLN A 135 2.76 -7.54 -21.98
CA GLN A 135 2.77 -8.97 -22.28
C GLN A 135 4.05 -9.37 -23.03
N ARG A 136 4.39 -8.65 -24.12
CA ARG A 136 5.63 -8.91 -24.86
C ARG A 136 6.88 -8.73 -24.01
N ALA A 137 6.96 -7.64 -23.24
CA ALA A 137 8.12 -7.33 -22.41
C ALA A 137 8.36 -8.37 -21.31
N MET A 138 7.29 -8.99 -20.82
CA MET A 138 7.32 -10.00 -19.75
C MET A 138 7.35 -11.44 -20.28
N GLY A 139 7.39 -11.65 -21.60
CA GLY A 139 7.34 -12.98 -22.20
C GLY A 139 6.00 -13.71 -22.00
N LEU A 140 4.92 -12.95 -21.81
CA LEU A 140 3.56 -13.45 -21.70
C LEU A 140 2.93 -13.59 -23.10
N ASP A 141 1.97 -14.51 -23.22
CA ASP A 141 1.14 -14.62 -24.42
C ASP A 141 0.39 -13.30 -24.64
N VAL A 142 0.50 -12.74 -25.84
CA VAL A 142 -0.16 -11.48 -26.18
C VAL A 142 -1.63 -11.76 -26.50
N ASP A 143 -2.50 -11.50 -25.53
CA ASP A 143 -3.94 -11.73 -25.63
C ASP A 143 -4.70 -10.71 -24.76
N ASP A 144 -5.50 -9.86 -25.41
CA ASP A 144 -6.28 -8.82 -24.73
C ASP A 144 -7.46 -9.40 -23.92
N SER A 145 -7.89 -10.62 -24.23
CA SER A 145 -9.00 -11.28 -23.52
C SER A 145 -8.61 -11.85 -22.15
N ARG A 146 -7.30 -12.06 -21.91
CA ARG A 146 -6.77 -12.61 -20.65
C ARG A 146 -6.52 -11.51 -19.63
N LEU A 147 -6.88 -11.74 -18.37
CA LEU A 147 -6.55 -10.81 -17.28
C LEU A 147 -5.05 -10.85 -16.98
N VAL A 148 -4.40 -9.68 -16.97
CA VAL A 148 -3.04 -9.51 -16.47
C VAL A 148 -3.09 -8.97 -15.04
N PHE A 149 -2.70 -9.82 -14.09
CA PHE A 149 -2.48 -9.44 -12.71
C PHE A 149 -1.03 -8.99 -12.55
N ALA A 150 -0.82 -7.86 -11.89
CA ALA A 150 0.48 -7.28 -11.65
C ALA A 150 0.86 -7.32 -10.17
N VAL A 151 2.16 -7.39 -9.91
CA VAL A 151 2.77 -7.11 -8.61
C VAL A 151 3.95 -6.16 -8.82
N VAL A 152 3.94 -5.03 -8.13
CA VAL A 152 5.08 -4.12 -8.03
C VAL A 152 5.37 -3.88 -6.56
N SER A 153 6.36 -4.56 -6.00
CA SER A 153 6.54 -4.59 -4.55
C SER A 153 7.95 -4.98 -4.11
N ARG A 154 8.30 -4.59 -2.88
CA ARG A 154 9.38 -5.26 -2.14
C ARG A 154 8.95 -6.69 -1.84
N LEU A 155 9.87 -7.64 -1.95
CA LEU A 155 9.62 -9.05 -1.65
C LEU A 155 9.93 -9.31 -0.18
N THR A 156 8.94 -9.10 0.69
CA THR A 156 9.06 -9.34 2.14
C THR A 156 7.80 -10.01 2.66
N SER A 157 7.89 -10.67 3.83
CA SER A 157 6.73 -11.29 4.49
C SER A 157 5.59 -10.30 4.76
N GLN A 158 5.92 -9.04 5.06
CA GLN A 158 4.95 -7.94 5.18
C GLN A 158 4.03 -7.85 3.97
N LYS A 159 4.55 -8.04 2.75
CA LYS A 159 3.81 -7.81 1.49
C LYS A 159 2.94 -8.99 1.06
N GLY A 160 2.98 -10.11 1.78
CA GLY A 160 2.08 -11.24 1.56
C GLY A 160 2.22 -11.93 0.20
N LEU A 161 3.41 -11.89 -0.41
CA LEU A 161 3.61 -12.41 -1.77
C LEU A 161 3.72 -13.93 -1.84
N ASP A 162 4.00 -14.58 -0.72
CA ASP A 162 3.78 -16.01 -0.53
C ASP A 162 2.32 -16.41 -0.76
N LEU A 163 1.36 -15.53 -0.40
CA LEU A 163 -0.07 -15.78 -0.68
C LEU A 163 -0.36 -15.79 -2.18
N VAL A 164 0.35 -14.96 -2.96
CA VAL A 164 0.24 -14.95 -4.43
C VAL A 164 0.72 -16.26 -5.01
N LEU A 165 1.84 -16.81 -4.51
CA LEU A 165 2.34 -18.13 -4.91
C LEU A 165 1.34 -19.24 -4.57
N GLU A 166 0.73 -19.20 -3.38
CA GLU A 166 -0.32 -20.15 -2.99
C GLU A 166 -1.55 -20.09 -3.91
N ALA A 167 -1.96 -18.89 -4.33
CA ALA A 167 -3.13 -18.67 -5.18
C ALA A 167 -2.83 -18.77 -6.69
N LEU A 168 -1.56 -18.85 -7.08
CA LEU A 168 -1.13 -18.82 -8.47
C LEU A 168 -1.75 -19.94 -9.33
N PRO A 169 -1.84 -21.21 -8.87
CA PRO A 169 -2.47 -22.26 -9.66
C PRO A 169 -3.93 -21.93 -10.07
N ASP A 170 -4.76 -21.44 -9.14
CA ASP A 170 -6.16 -21.06 -9.45
C ASP A 170 -6.23 -19.82 -10.37
N LEU A 171 -5.28 -18.88 -10.23
CA LEU A 171 -5.17 -17.74 -11.16
C LEU A 171 -4.90 -18.22 -12.59
N LEU A 172 -3.95 -19.15 -12.76
CA LEU A 172 -3.52 -19.66 -14.05
C LEU A 172 -4.58 -20.58 -14.69
N GLU A 173 -5.21 -21.44 -13.91
CA GLU A 173 -6.30 -22.33 -14.36
C GLU A 173 -7.50 -21.55 -14.92
N ARG A 174 -7.76 -20.36 -14.39
CA ARG A 174 -8.80 -19.43 -14.88
C ARG A 174 -8.39 -18.65 -16.13
N GLY A 175 -7.17 -18.86 -16.64
CA GLY A 175 -6.65 -18.19 -17.83
C GLY A 175 -5.97 -16.85 -17.54
N GLY A 176 -5.71 -16.51 -16.28
CA GLY A 176 -4.97 -15.30 -15.92
C GLY A 176 -3.49 -15.36 -16.28
N GLN A 177 -2.86 -14.19 -16.25
CA GLN A 177 -1.42 -14.02 -16.35
C GLN A 177 -0.91 -13.22 -15.15
N LEU A 178 0.34 -13.46 -14.76
CA LEU A 178 1.03 -12.74 -13.69
C LEU A 178 2.25 -11.99 -14.25
N ALA A 179 2.34 -10.69 -14.01
CA ALA A 179 3.52 -9.86 -14.25
C ALA A 179 4.07 -9.32 -12.93
N LEU A 180 5.25 -9.76 -12.51
CA LEU A 180 5.86 -9.33 -11.25
C LEU A 180 7.14 -8.53 -11.47
N LEU A 181 7.25 -7.39 -10.79
CA LEU A 181 8.47 -6.63 -10.58
C LEU A 181 8.75 -6.49 -9.08
N GLY A 182 9.92 -6.91 -8.62
CA GLY A 182 10.29 -6.74 -7.22
C GLY A 182 11.68 -7.21 -6.85
N ALA A 183 12.10 -6.83 -5.65
CA ALA A 183 13.36 -7.28 -5.04
C ALA A 183 13.21 -7.43 -3.52
N GLY A 184 13.98 -8.32 -2.92
CA GLY A 184 13.99 -8.52 -1.47
C GLY A 184 14.47 -9.92 -1.07
N ASP A 185 13.63 -10.63 -0.34
CA ASP A 185 13.89 -11.97 0.18
C ASP A 185 14.23 -12.97 -0.93
N ALA A 186 15.34 -13.70 -0.75
CA ALA A 186 15.87 -14.62 -1.74
C ALA A 186 14.96 -15.83 -1.98
N VAL A 187 14.24 -16.29 -0.95
CA VAL A 187 13.32 -17.44 -1.06
C VAL A 187 12.13 -17.06 -1.92
N LEU A 188 11.52 -15.90 -1.67
CA LEU A 188 10.45 -15.37 -2.52
C LEU A 188 10.92 -15.15 -3.96
N GLN A 189 12.09 -14.56 -4.15
CA GLN A 189 12.66 -14.37 -5.49
C GLN A 189 12.80 -15.68 -6.26
N GLN A 190 13.40 -16.70 -5.63
CA GLN A 190 13.61 -17.99 -6.26
C GLN A 190 12.28 -18.69 -6.55
N ALA A 191 11.30 -18.59 -5.65
CA ALA A 191 9.99 -19.18 -5.85
C ALA A 191 9.23 -18.55 -7.04
N PHE A 192 9.29 -17.23 -7.20
CA PHE A 192 8.69 -16.57 -8.37
C PHE A 192 9.45 -16.89 -9.67
N LEU A 193 10.78 -16.96 -9.65
CA LEU A 193 11.56 -17.39 -10.82
C LEU A 193 11.23 -18.83 -11.24
N ALA A 194 11.08 -19.75 -10.28
CA ALA A 194 10.63 -21.11 -10.55
C ALA A 194 9.22 -21.13 -11.15
N ALA A 195 8.28 -20.37 -10.58
CA ALA A 195 6.93 -20.25 -11.11
C ALA A 195 6.89 -19.70 -12.56
N ALA A 196 7.78 -18.76 -12.89
CA ALA A 196 7.94 -18.26 -14.26
C ALA A 196 8.50 -19.32 -15.22
N ALA A 197 9.50 -20.08 -14.78
CA ALA A 197 10.08 -21.16 -15.56
C ALA A 197 9.08 -22.30 -15.83
N ASP A 198 8.23 -22.61 -14.85
CA ASP A 198 7.22 -23.68 -14.94
C ASP A 198 6.00 -23.26 -15.78
N ASN A 199 5.77 -21.95 -15.97
CA ASN A 199 4.57 -21.42 -16.65
C ASN A 199 4.91 -20.34 -17.71
N PRO A 200 5.73 -20.68 -18.73
CA PRO A 200 6.10 -19.74 -19.78
C PRO A 200 4.85 -19.24 -20.54
N GLY A 201 4.81 -17.97 -20.93
CA GLY A 201 3.63 -17.36 -21.55
C GLY A 201 2.53 -16.92 -20.57
N GLN A 202 2.59 -17.36 -19.30
CA GLN A 202 1.59 -17.00 -18.29
C GLN A 202 2.15 -16.28 -17.07
N VAL A 203 3.42 -16.51 -16.72
CA VAL A 203 4.07 -15.85 -15.58
C VAL A 203 5.36 -15.20 -16.05
N GLY A 204 5.44 -13.88 -15.89
CA GLY A 204 6.63 -13.08 -16.15
C GLY A 204 7.15 -12.47 -14.85
N VAL A 205 8.46 -12.53 -14.65
CA VAL A 205 9.12 -12.05 -13.43
C VAL A 205 10.35 -11.23 -13.79
N GLN A 206 10.41 -10.00 -13.29
CA GLN A 206 11.56 -9.12 -13.34
C GLN A 206 12.04 -8.85 -11.92
N LEU A 207 13.28 -9.24 -11.61
CA LEU A 207 13.88 -8.93 -10.32
C LEU A 207 14.61 -7.58 -10.35
N GLY A 208 14.54 -6.86 -9.24
CA GLY A 208 15.21 -5.57 -9.05
C GLY A 208 14.26 -4.38 -8.86
N TYR A 209 14.85 -3.19 -8.91
CA TYR A 209 14.12 -1.92 -8.85
C TYR A 209 14.20 -1.24 -10.22
N HIS A 210 13.05 -0.98 -10.84
CA HIS A 210 13.01 -0.37 -12.16
C HIS A 210 11.81 0.58 -12.31
N GLU A 211 12.00 1.85 -11.96
CA GLU A 211 10.95 2.89 -11.95
C GLU A 211 10.21 2.98 -13.29
N ALA A 212 10.93 3.12 -14.41
CA ALA A 212 10.28 3.22 -15.71
C ALA A 212 9.45 1.98 -16.08
N PHE A 213 9.77 0.82 -15.51
CA PHE A 213 9.05 -0.42 -15.79
C PHE A 213 7.85 -0.60 -14.85
N SER A 214 7.90 -0.08 -13.61
CA SER A 214 6.74 -0.08 -12.72
C SER A 214 5.58 0.72 -13.33
N HIS A 215 5.86 1.87 -13.95
CA HIS A 215 4.88 2.65 -14.71
C HIS A 215 4.23 1.84 -15.84
N ARG A 216 5.03 1.11 -16.63
CA ARG A 216 4.53 0.27 -17.73
C ARG A 216 3.71 -0.92 -17.24
N ILE A 217 4.12 -1.54 -16.13
CA ILE A 217 3.36 -2.61 -15.48
C ILE A 217 2.01 -2.07 -15.02
N ILE A 218 2.00 -0.99 -14.23
CA ILE A 218 0.77 -0.40 -13.70
C ILE A 218 -0.12 0.11 -14.85
N GLY A 219 0.45 0.72 -15.88
CA GLY A 219 -0.31 1.24 -17.01
C GLY A 219 -0.77 0.21 -18.04
N GLY A 220 -0.24 -1.02 -18.01
CA GLY A 220 -0.60 -2.11 -18.93
C GLY A 220 -1.37 -3.26 -18.29
N ALA A 221 -1.32 -3.43 -16.97
CA ALA A 221 -2.03 -4.50 -16.29
C ALA A 221 -3.53 -4.19 -16.11
N ASP A 222 -4.31 -5.22 -15.83
CA ASP A 222 -5.74 -5.12 -15.54
C ASP A 222 -6.01 -5.02 -14.03
N VAL A 223 -5.25 -5.78 -13.23
CA VAL A 223 -5.35 -5.83 -11.77
C VAL A 223 -3.97 -5.63 -11.15
N ILE A 224 -3.87 -4.84 -10.07
CA ILE A 224 -2.64 -4.71 -9.28
C ILE A 224 -2.86 -5.36 -7.90
N MET A 225 -2.06 -6.36 -7.56
CA MET A 225 -2.19 -7.09 -6.31
C MET A 225 -1.34 -6.47 -5.21
N VAL A 226 -1.97 -6.16 -4.08
CA VAL A 226 -1.33 -5.67 -2.85
C VAL A 226 -1.83 -6.49 -1.65
N PRO A 227 -1.43 -7.78 -1.53
CA PRO A 227 -1.95 -8.71 -0.53
C PRO A 227 -1.23 -8.58 0.84
N SER A 228 -0.79 -7.38 1.19
CA SER A 228 0.03 -7.11 2.38
C SER A 228 -0.60 -7.66 3.64
N ARG A 229 0.21 -8.18 4.58
CA ARG A 229 -0.13 -8.58 5.97
C ARG A 229 -0.31 -7.39 6.91
N PHE A 230 0.37 -6.29 6.63
CA PHE A 230 0.05 -4.99 7.19
C PHE A 230 0.55 -3.93 6.20
N GLU A 231 -0.20 -2.82 6.10
CA GLU A 231 0.13 -1.76 5.16
C GLU A 231 -0.27 -0.40 5.76
N PRO A 232 0.69 0.36 6.33
CA PRO A 232 0.37 1.63 6.97
C PRO A 232 -0.43 2.58 6.07
N CYS A 233 -0.08 2.63 4.79
CA CYS A 233 -0.82 3.36 3.75
C CYS A 233 -0.92 2.51 2.48
N GLY A 234 0.23 2.23 1.87
CA GLY A 234 0.32 1.69 0.52
C GLY A 234 0.16 2.80 -0.52
N LEU A 235 1.05 2.86 -1.50
CA LEU A 235 0.94 3.79 -2.64
C LEU A 235 0.60 3.06 -3.93
N THR A 236 1.02 1.81 -4.08
CA THR A 236 0.82 1.00 -5.28
C THR A 236 -0.66 0.84 -5.65
N GLN A 237 -1.54 0.69 -4.67
CA GLN A 237 -2.99 0.62 -4.92
C GLN A 237 -3.56 1.97 -5.38
N LEU A 238 -3.03 3.09 -4.87
CA LEU A 238 -3.44 4.42 -5.32
C LEU A 238 -3.02 4.66 -6.78
N TYR A 239 -1.82 4.22 -7.15
CA TYR A 239 -1.37 4.23 -8.55
C TYR A 239 -2.27 3.33 -9.41
N GLY A 240 -2.65 2.16 -8.91
CA GLY A 240 -3.63 1.29 -9.56
C GLY A 240 -4.94 1.98 -9.88
N LEU A 241 -5.57 2.57 -8.85
CA LEU A 241 -6.82 3.33 -8.99
C LEU A 241 -6.68 4.42 -10.06
N LYS A 242 -5.62 5.20 -9.99
CA LYS A 242 -5.35 6.31 -10.91
C LYS A 242 -5.12 5.89 -12.37
N TYR A 243 -4.59 4.69 -12.59
CA TYR A 243 -4.35 4.11 -13.92
C TYR A 243 -5.50 3.19 -14.38
N GLY A 244 -6.58 3.07 -13.59
CA GLY A 244 -7.68 2.14 -13.89
C GLY A 244 -7.23 0.67 -13.90
N THR A 245 -6.16 0.36 -13.18
CA THR A 245 -5.66 -1.01 -12.93
C THR A 245 -6.20 -1.41 -11.58
N LEU A 246 -7.31 -2.13 -11.58
CA LEU A 246 -8.13 -2.28 -10.38
C LEU A 246 -7.32 -2.95 -9.27
N PRO A 247 -7.21 -2.34 -8.08
CA PRO A 247 -6.45 -2.92 -6.99
C PRO A 247 -7.18 -4.14 -6.41
N LEU A 248 -6.42 -5.21 -6.16
CA LEU A 248 -6.83 -6.35 -5.36
C LEU A 248 -6.00 -6.34 -4.07
N VAL A 249 -6.64 -6.06 -2.94
CA VAL A 249 -5.97 -5.75 -1.67
C VAL A 249 -6.50 -6.57 -0.52
N ARG A 250 -5.69 -6.73 0.53
CA ARG A 250 -6.22 -7.17 1.82
C ARG A 250 -6.79 -5.98 2.59
N ARG A 251 -7.87 -6.18 3.36
CA ARG A 251 -8.44 -5.16 4.24
C ARG A 251 -7.55 -4.93 5.47
N THR A 252 -6.53 -4.08 5.33
CA THR A 252 -5.62 -3.67 6.41
C THR A 252 -5.09 -2.27 6.18
N GLY A 253 -4.86 -1.52 7.26
CA GLY A 253 -4.32 -0.16 7.24
C GLY A 253 -4.88 0.72 6.12
N GLY A 254 -4.01 1.40 5.37
CA GLY A 254 -4.47 2.30 4.32
C GLY A 254 -5.11 1.62 3.10
N LEU A 255 -4.92 0.31 2.91
CA LEU A 255 -5.62 -0.43 1.86
C LEU A 255 -7.12 -0.48 2.15
N ALA A 256 -7.50 -0.65 3.42
CA ALA A 256 -8.88 -0.61 3.87
C ALA A 256 -9.52 0.78 3.75
N ASP A 257 -8.71 1.84 3.81
CA ASP A 257 -9.17 3.23 3.70
C ASP A 257 -9.32 3.69 2.24
N THR A 258 -8.74 2.97 1.26
CA THR A 258 -8.56 3.48 -0.12
C THR A 258 -9.22 2.64 -1.20
N VAL A 259 -9.60 1.39 -0.91
CA VAL A 259 -10.23 0.49 -1.88
C VAL A 259 -11.61 0.06 -1.39
N VAL A 260 -12.63 0.28 -2.22
CA VAL A 260 -14.00 -0.16 -1.99
C VAL A 260 -14.26 -1.41 -2.80
N ASP A 261 -14.66 -2.47 -2.12
CA ASP A 261 -14.86 -3.78 -2.72
C ASP A 261 -15.99 -3.80 -3.76
N CYS A 262 -15.84 -4.61 -4.81
CA CYS A 262 -16.90 -4.91 -5.79
C CYS A 262 -17.99 -5.86 -5.21
N ALA A 263 -18.51 -5.53 -4.03
CA ALA A 263 -19.70 -6.12 -3.45
C ALA A 263 -20.96 -5.63 -4.19
N LEU A 264 -22.10 -6.32 -4.04
CA LEU A 264 -23.31 -6.01 -4.81
C LEU A 264 -23.85 -4.61 -4.49
N GLU A 265 -23.82 -4.23 -3.22
CA GLU A 265 -24.20 -2.92 -2.69
C GLU A 265 -23.33 -1.80 -3.29
N ASN A 266 -22.00 -1.95 -3.27
CA ASN A 266 -21.08 -0.92 -3.76
C ASN A 266 -21.14 -0.78 -5.29
N LEU A 267 -21.44 -1.87 -6.01
CA LEU A 267 -21.69 -1.82 -7.45
C LEU A 267 -23.01 -1.11 -7.76
N ALA A 268 -24.05 -1.30 -6.94
CA ALA A 268 -25.33 -0.62 -7.09
C ALA A 268 -25.21 0.89 -6.77
N ASP A 269 -24.41 1.24 -5.76
CA ASP A 269 -24.17 2.63 -5.35
C ASP A 269 -23.15 3.36 -6.24
N GLY A 270 -22.46 2.64 -7.13
CA GLY A 270 -21.43 3.21 -8.01
C GLY A 270 -20.16 3.65 -7.26
N THR A 271 -19.87 3.03 -6.12
CA THR A 271 -18.74 3.35 -5.23
C THR A 271 -17.61 2.31 -5.28
N ALA A 272 -17.84 1.15 -5.92
CA ALA A 272 -16.84 0.10 -6.04
C ALA A 272 -15.61 0.56 -6.84
N SER A 273 -14.41 0.28 -6.33
CA SER A 273 -13.13 0.71 -6.93
C SER A 273 -12.08 -0.39 -7.04
N GLY A 274 -12.33 -1.58 -6.49
CA GLY A 274 -11.41 -2.72 -6.59
C GLY A 274 -11.94 -3.99 -5.91
N PHE A 275 -11.02 -4.85 -5.50
CA PHE A 275 -11.33 -6.13 -4.86
C PHE A 275 -10.64 -6.22 -3.50
N VAL A 276 -11.39 -6.60 -2.48
CA VAL A 276 -10.91 -6.68 -1.10
C VAL A 276 -11.04 -8.11 -0.57
N PHE A 277 -10.01 -8.61 0.12
CA PHE A 277 -10.09 -9.86 0.88
C PHE A 277 -9.64 -9.64 2.33
N GLU A 278 -10.01 -10.57 3.22
CA GLU A 278 -9.90 -10.35 4.68
C GLU A 278 -8.67 -11.05 5.27
N GLU A 279 -8.59 -12.36 5.05
CA GLU A 279 -7.65 -13.24 5.73
C GLU A 279 -6.34 -13.35 4.95
N ALA A 280 -5.20 -13.30 5.65
CA ALA A 280 -3.87 -13.41 5.04
C ALA A 280 -3.50 -14.86 4.69
N ASN A 281 -4.27 -15.49 3.79
CA ASN A 281 -4.03 -16.82 3.25
C ASN A 281 -4.41 -16.91 1.76
N GLY A 282 -3.81 -17.86 1.02
CA GLY A 282 -4.05 -18.06 -0.41
C GLY A 282 -5.52 -18.33 -0.77
N LYS A 283 -6.30 -18.97 0.10
CA LYS A 283 -7.74 -19.22 -0.14
C LYS A 283 -8.56 -17.93 -0.19
N SER A 284 -8.32 -17.01 0.75
CA SER A 284 -9.01 -15.71 0.78
C SER A 284 -8.64 -14.85 -0.42
N LEU A 285 -7.36 -14.83 -0.78
CA LEU A 285 -6.87 -14.17 -2.00
C LEU A 285 -7.49 -14.78 -3.27
N GLY A 286 -7.51 -16.11 -3.39
CA GLY A 286 -8.12 -16.83 -4.51
C GLY A 286 -9.60 -16.49 -4.69
N ASN A 287 -10.35 -16.31 -3.59
CA ASN A 287 -11.75 -15.86 -3.67
C ASN A 287 -11.89 -14.46 -4.29
N ALA A 288 -10.97 -13.52 -3.97
CA ALA A 288 -10.96 -12.20 -4.60
C ALA A 288 -10.53 -12.25 -6.07
N ILE A 289 -9.55 -13.10 -6.41
CA ILE A 289 -9.14 -13.36 -7.81
C ILE A 289 -10.35 -13.86 -8.61
N ARG A 290 -11.12 -14.81 -8.08
CA ARG A 290 -12.35 -15.29 -8.72
C ARG A 290 -13.35 -14.16 -8.97
N ARG A 291 -13.52 -13.22 -8.02
CA ARG A 291 -14.41 -12.07 -8.21
C ARG A 291 -13.90 -11.13 -9.31
N ALA A 292 -12.59 -10.97 -9.46
CA ALA A 292 -11.99 -10.23 -10.57
C ALA A 292 -12.34 -10.86 -11.94
N PHE A 293 -12.21 -12.18 -12.08
CA PHE A 293 -12.65 -12.88 -13.30
C PHE A 293 -14.15 -12.74 -13.59
N VAL A 294 -14.99 -12.83 -12.55
CA VAL A 294 -16.44 -12.61 -12.69
C VAL A 294 -16.75 -11.21 -13.19
N LEU A 295 -16.11 -10.17 -12.63
CA LEU A 295 -16.29 -8.80 -13.11
C LEU A 295 -15.75 -8.61 -14.53
N TRP A 296 -14.61 -9.21 -14.86
CA TRP A 296 -13.99 -9.16 -16.18
C TRP A 296 -14.92 -9.70 -17.28
N SER A 297 -15.63 -10.79 -17.00
CA SER A 297 -16.67 -11.34 -17.90
C SER A 297 -17.85 -10.39 -18.16
N ARG A 298 -17.91 -9.24 -17.48
CA ARG A 298 -18.95 -8.21 -17.59
C ARG A 298 -18.31 -6.85 -17.96
N PRO A 299 -17.89 -6.64 -19.22
CA PRO A 299 -17.07 -5.49 -19.62
C PRO A 299 -17.67 -4.13 -19.26
N LYS A 300 -19.00 -3.98 -19.30
CA LYS A 300 -19.69 -2.74 -18.89
C LYS A 300 -19.48 -2.41 -17.41
N HIS A 301 -19.60 -3.41 -16.54
CA HIS A 301 -19.37 -3.23 -15.10
C HIS A 301 -17.89 -3.02 -14.80
N TRP A 302 -17.01 -3.77 -15.46
CA TRP A 302 -15.55 -3.57 -15.35
C TRP A 302 -15.17 -2.12 -15.69
N ARG A 303 -15.66 -1.61 -16.83
CA ARG A 303 -15.39 -0.23 -17.27
C ARG A 303 -15.98 0.81 -16.30
N HIS A 304 -17.16 0.56 -15.74
CA HIS A 304 -17.74 1.44 -14.74
C HIS A 304 -16.86 1.54 -13.48
N VAL A 305 -16.39 0.41 -12.96
CA VAL A 305 -15.48 0.37 -11.80
C VAL A 305 -14.15 1.04 -12.12
N GLN A 306 -13.57 0.81 -13.30
CA GLN A 306 -12.35 1.51 -13.73
C GLN A 306 -12.52 3.03 -13.79
N HIS A 307 -13.62 3.50 -14.39
CA HIS A 307 -13.90 4.92 -14.50
C HIS A 307 -14.08 5.56 -13.10
N HIS A 308 -14.82 4.89 -12.21
CA HIS A 308 -14.97 5.35 -10.83
C HIS A 308 -13.62 5.41 -10.11
N ALA A 309 -12.83 4.33 -10.16
CA ALA A 309 -11.50 4.25 -9.56
C ALA A 309 -10.56 5.38 -10.01
N MET A 310 -10.56 5.71 -11.30
CA MET A 310 -9.73 6.79 -11.86
C MET A 310 -10.21 8.19 -11.48
N GLY A 311 -11.47 8.32 -11.06
CA GLY A 311 -12.07 9.59 -10.62
C GLY A 311 -11.85 9.91 -9.14
N ILE A 312 -11.28 9.00 -8.35
CA ILE A 312 -11.02 9.24 -6.93
C ILE A 312 -9.80 10.16 -6.76
N ASP A 313 -9.97 11.26 -6.03
CA ASP A 313 -8.90 12.22 -5.76
C ASP A 313 -8.05 11.78 -4.56
N PHE A 314 -6.81 11.39 -4.85
CA PHE A 314 -5.77 11.14 -3.86
C PHE A 314 -4.60 12.13 -3.99
N GLY A 315 -4.83 13.35 -4.49
CA GLY A 315 -3.79 14.36 -4.62
C GLY A 315 -3.23 14.82 -3.28
N TRP A 316 -1.94 15.19 -3.24
CA TRP A 316 -1.28 15.71 -2.04
C TRP A 316 -1.96 16.93 -1.40
N GLN A 317 -2.71 17.71 -2.17
CA GLN A 317 -3.42 18.88 -1.66
C GLN A 317 -4.47 18.51 -0.59
N VAL A 318 -5.13 17.36 -0.74
CA VAL A 318 -6.11 16.86 0.23
C VAL A 318 -5.42 16.52 1.56
N ALA A 319 -4.30 15.79 1.49
CA ALA A 319 -3.49 15.46 2.66
C ALA A 319 -2.91 16.72 3.33
N ALA A 320 -2.40 17.67 2.53
CA ALA A 320 -1.83 18.92 3.01
C ALA A 320 -2.86 19.76 3.78
N GLN A 321 -4.11 19.79 3.32
CA GLN A 321 -5.19 20.49 4.02
C GLN A 321 -5.50 19.86 5.39
N ALA A 322 -5.45 18.53 5.50
CA ALA A 322 -5.61 17.84 6.78
C ALA A 322 -4.47 18.17 7.77
N TYR A 323 -3.23 18.20 7.28
CA TYR A 323 -2.07 18.63 8.08
C TYR A 323 -2.17 20.10 8.50
N LEU A 324 -2.58 21.00 7.60
CA LEU A 324 -2.75 22.42 7.90
C LEU A 324 -3.77 22.63 9.03
N SER A 325 -4.92 21.96 8.96
CA SER A 325 -5.95 22.00 10.01
C SER A 325 -5.41 21.49 11.36
N LEU A 326 -4.60 20.42 11.34
CA LEU A 326 -3.93 19.92 12.54
C LEU A 326 -2.96 20.96 13.12
N TYR A 327 -2.12 21.57 12.29
CA TYR A 327 -1.14 22.56 12.74
C TYR A 327 -1.82 23.80 13.35
N GLN A 328 -2.90 24.29 12.74
CA GLN A 328 -3.67 25.41 13.29
C GLN A 328 -4.26 25.08 14.66
N ARG A 329 -4.81 23.87 14.84
CA ARG A 329 -5.35 23.41 16.13
C ARG A 329 -4.29 23.31 17.24
N LEU A 330 -3.04 23.01 16.90
CA LEU A 330 -1.97 22.93 17.89
C LEU A 330 -1.46 24.32 18.32
N LEU A 331 -1.65 25.34 17.48
CA LEU A 331 -1.23 26.71 17.74
C LEU A 331 -2.29 27.57 18.46
N SER A 332 -3.54 27.11 18.48
CA SER A 332 -4.64 27.73 19.24
C SER A 332 -4.64 27.28 20.71
#